data_AF-A0A444KRH9-F1
#
_entry.id   AF-A0A444KRH9-F1
#
_cell.length_a   1.000
_cell.length_b   1.000
_cell.length_c   1.000
_cell.angle_alpha   90.00
_cell.angle_beta   90.00
_cell.angle_gamma   90.00
#
_symmetry.space_group_name_H-M   'P 1'
#
loop_
_entity.id
_entity.type
_entity.pdbx_description
1 polymer ?
#
loop_
_entity_poly.entity_id
_entity_poly.type
_entity_poly.pdbx_seq_one_letter_code
_entity_poly.pdbx_strand_id
1 'polypeptide(L)' 'MTIVPKVAAIDPTAEELVSSALSRFRAGDTVSTRAAIDAIRRIGPACDDSDDHLVELIVMAAIGKTMGVVFDHRTH' A
#
# COMPACT_ATOMS: atom_id res chain seq x y z
N MET A 1 26.44 -28.08 -13.78
CA MET A 1 26.25 -26.68 -13.35
C MET A 1 24.82 -26.30 -13.67
N THR A 2 23.95 -26.20 -12.66
CA THR A 2 22.53 -25.86 -12.87
C THR A 2 22.40 -24.35 -12.89
N ILE A 3 22.05 -23.79 -14.04
CA ILE A 3 21.78 -22.37 -14.19
C ILE A 3 20.41 -22.14 -13.54
N VAL A 4 20.41 -21.57 -12.34
CA VAL A 4 19.17 -21.11 -11.70
C VAL A 4 18.76 -19.83 -12.44
N PRO A 5 17.61 -19.80 -13.12
CA PRO A 5 17.17 -18.58 -13.78
C PRO A 5 16.93 -17.52 -12.70
N LYS A 6 17.63 -16.39 -12.81
CA LYS A 6 17.35 -15.20 -12.02
C LYS A 6 15.95 -14.74 -12.42
N VAL A 7 14.95 -15.11 -11.62
CA VAL A 7 13.59 -14.58 -11.73
C VAL A 7 13.74 -13.06 -11.78
N ALA A 8 13.32 -12.44 -12.88
CA ALA A 8 13.20 -10.99 -12.93
C ALA A 8 12.28 -10.61 -11.78
N ALA A 9 12.80 -9.88 -10.80
CA ALA A 9 11.97 -9.36 -9.73
C ALA A 9 10.95 -8.46 -10.42
N ILE A 10 9.69 -8.89 -10.44
CA ILE A 10 8.59 -8.06 -10.91
C ILE A 10 8.38 -7.06 -9.80
N ASP A 11 8.55 -5.78 -10.10
CA ASP A 11 8.25 -4.74 -9.13
C ASP A 11 6.76 -4.87 -8.73
N PRO A 12 6.45 -4.88 -7.43
CA PRO A 12 5.09 -5.06 -6.98
C PRO A 12 4.21 -3.90 -7.44
N THR A 13 2.97 -4.21 -7.83
CA THR A 13 2.03 -3.16 -8.24
C THR A 13 1.61 -2.31 -7.03
N ALA A 14 1.06 -1.12 -7.29
CA ALA A 14 0.53 -0.26 -6.24
C ALA A 14 -0.52 -0.98 -5.37
N GLU A 15 -1.39 -1.79 -5.98
CA GLU A 15 -2.40 -2.59 -5.28
C GLU A 15 -1.77 -3.66 -4.39
N GLU A 16 -0.71 -4.32 -4.85
CA GLU A 16 0.03 -5.32 -4.05
C GLU A 16 0.72 -4.65 -2.86
N LEU A 17 1.31 -3.47 -3.06
CA LEU A 17 1.91 -2.66 -2.01
C LEU A 17 0.87 -2.21 -0.97
N VAL A 18 -0.29 -1.73 -1.41
CA VAL A 18 -1.41 -1.36 -0.53
C VAL A 18 -1.92 -2.57 0.26
N SER A 19 -2.12 -3.71 -0.42
CA SER A 19 -2.54 -4.96 0.22
C SER A 19 -1.55 -5.39 1.31
N SER A 20 -0.25 -5.31 1.01
CA SER A 20 0.84 -5.60 1.94
C SER A 20 0.86 -4.64 3.13
N ALA A 21 0.77 -3.33 2.89
CA ALA A 21 0.73 -2.30 3.92
C ALA A 21 -0.45 -2.48 4.89
N LEU A 22 -1.59 -2.93 4.37
CA LEU A 22 -2.82 -3.14 5.14
C LEU A 22 -3.01 -4.57 5.65
N SER A 23 -2.04 -5.48 5.45
CA SER A 23 -2.18 -6.91 5.76
C SER A 23 -2.33 -7.20 7.27
N ARG A 24 -1.72 -6.36 8.11
CA ARG A 24 -1.75 -6.51 9.58
C ARG A 24 -3.02 -5.99 10.25
N PHE A 25 -3.78 -5.14 9.56
CA PHE A 25 -5.00 -4.55 10.09
C PHE A 25 -6.15 -5.56 10.06
N ARG A 26 -7.15 -5.33 10.92
CA ARG A 26 -8.34 -6.15 11.09
C ARG A 26 -9.59 -5.33 10.78
N ALA A 27 -10.70 -6.03 10.58
CA ALA A 27 -12.01 -5.40 10.46
C ALA A 27 -12.29 -4.51 11.67
N GLY A 28 -12.77 -3.29 11.43
CA GLY A 28 -13.02 -2.27 12.46
C GLY A 28 -11.79 -1.45 12.86
N ASP A 29 -10.58 -1.82 12.44
CA ASP A 29 -9.40 -0.95 12.65
C ASP A 29 -9.54 0.35 11.86
N THR A 30 -8.80 1.38 12.28
CA THR A 30 -8.69 2.65 11.57
C THR A 30 -7.28 2.83 11.02
N VAL A 31 -7.17 3.24 9.77
CA VAL A 31 -5.90 3.54 9.10
C VAL A 31 -5.76 5.03 8.78
N SER A 32 -4.58 5.58 9.05
CA SER A 32 -4.18 6.93 8.62
C SER A 32 -3.64 6.85 7.18
N THR A 33 -4.11 7.75 6.30
CA THR A 33 -3.62 7.83 4.92
C THR A 33 -2.12 8.15 4.87
N ARG A 34 -1.63 9.04 5.73
CA ARG A 34 -0.19 9.35 5.83
C ARG A 34 0.62 8.11 6.21
N ALA A 35 0.22 7.42 7.28
CA ALA A 35 0.92 6.24 7.77
C ALA A 35 0.88 5.08 6.77
N ALA A 36 -0.21 4.93 6.02
CA ALA A 36 -0.33 3.94 4.97
C ALA A 36 0.57 4.25 3.77
N ILE A 37 0.59 5.51 3.29
CA ILE A 37 1.52 5.95 2.23
C ILE A 37 2.98 5.73 2.64
N ASP A 38 3.34 6.10 3.87
CA ASP A 38 4.70 5.89 4.39
C ASP A 38 5.08 4.40 4.43
N ALA A 39 4.13 3.53 4.75
CA ALA A 39 4.34 2.08 4.72
C ALA A 39 4.52 1.58 3.27
N ILE A 40 3.69 2.03 2.34
CA ILE A 40 3.76 1.68 0.91
C ILE A 40 5.13 2.07 0.34
N ARG A 41 5.56 3.31 0.52
CA ARG A 41 6.87 3.80 0.03
C ARG A 41 8.05 3.09 0.68
N ARG A 42 7.90 2.56 1.89
CA ARG A 42 8.92 1.74 2.56
C ARG A 42 8.98 0.33 1.97
N ILE A 43 7.84 -0.25 1.60
CA ILE A 43 7.77 -1.59 0.99
C ILE A 43 8.26 -1.53 -0.46
N GLY A 44 7.82 -0.53 -1.22
CA GLY A 44 8.20 -0.30 -2.61
C GLY A 44 8.79 1.09 -2.82
N PRO A 45 10.10 1.29 -2.59
CA PRO A 45 10.75 2.59 -2.81
C PRO A 45 10.75 3.08 -4.26
N ALA A 46 10.47 2.18 -5.21
CA ALA A 46 10.35 2.48 -6.64
C ALA A 46 8.93 2.88 -7.07
N CYS A 47 7.93 2.79 -6.18
CA CYS A 47 6.57 3.24 -6.44
C CYS A 47 6.54 4.77 -6.56
N ASP A 48 6.24 5.26 -7.76
CA ASP A 48 6.17 6.66 -8.14
C ASP A 48 4.72 7.18 -8.25
N ASP A 49 3.75 6.36 -7.86
CA ASP A 49 2.35 6.72 -7.80
C ASP A 49 2.10 7.94 -6.90
N SER A 50 1.24 8.83 -7.37
CA SER A 50 0.84 10.01 -6.60
C SER A 50 0.14 9.63 -5.30
N ASP A 51 0.26 10.47 -4.28
CA ASP A 51 -0.45 10.26 -3.02
C ASP A 51 -1.97 10.17 -3.19
N ASP A 52 -2.53 10.88 -4.17
CA ASP A 52 -3.96 10.83 -4.49
C ASP A 52 -4.38 9.46 -5.03
N HIS A 53 -3.57 8.88 -5.91
CA HIS A 53 -3.80 7.53 -6.42
C HIS A 53 -3.62 6.47 -5.33
N LEU A 54 -2.59 6.59 -4.49
CA LEU A 54 -2.39 5.68 -3.36
C LEU A 54 -3.54 5.77 -2.35
N VAL A 55 -4.07 6.96 -2.08
CA VAL A 55 -5.23 7.16 -1.20
C VAL A 55 -6.47 6.49 -1.77
N GLU A 56 -6.72 6.62 -3.07
CA GLU A 56 -7.83 5.92 -3.74
C GLU A 56 -7.74 4.40 -3.50
N LEU A 57 -6.57 3.81 -3.76
CA LEU A 57 -6.35 2.37 -3.55
C LEU A 57 -6.46 1.96 -2.07
N ILE A 58 -5.94 2.77 -1.15
CA ILE A 58 -6.08 2.55 0.30
C ILE A 58 -7.55 2.53 0.70
N VAL A 59 -8.35 3.50 0.22
CA VAL A 59 -9.78 3.58 0.54
C VAL A 59 -10.52 2.37 0.00
N MET A 60 -10.26 1.97 -1.24
CA MET A 60 -10.88 0.78 -1.84
C MET A 60 -10.56 -0.49 -1.04
N ALA A 61 -9.29 -0.68 -0.68
CA ALA A 61 -8.85 -1.82 0.12
C ALA A 61 -9.41 -1.79 1.55
N ALA A 62 -9.53 -0.60 2.15
CA ALA A 62 -10.10 -0.42 3.48
C ALA A 62 -11.59 -0.72 3.54
N ILE A 63 -12.37 -0.27 2.55
CA ILE A 63 -13.79 -0.61 2.41
C ILE A 63 -13.97 -2.12 2.33
N GLY A 64 -13.18 -2.80 1.49
CA GLY A 64 -13.22 -4.25 1.35
C GLY A 64 -12.92 -5.01 2.64
N LYS A 65 -12.20 -4.39 3.59
CA LYS A 65 -11.84 -4.94 4.90
C LYS A 65 -12.65 -4.37 6.07
N THR A 66 -13.72 -3.61 5.80
CA THR A 66 -14.55 -2.93 6.80
C THR A 66 -13.75 -2.09 7.82
N MET A 67 -12.74 -1.38 7.34
CA MET A 67 -11.88 -0.50 8.14
C MET A 67 -12.31 0.96 8.04
N GLY A 68 -12.02 1.76 9.07
CA GLY A 68 -12.10 3.22 9.02
C GLY A 68 -10.86 3.82 8.36
N VAL A 69 -11.03 4.96 7.68
CA VAL A 69 -9.92 5.71 7.05
C VAL A 69 -9.89 7.14 7.59
N VAL A 70 -8.73 7.58 8.06
CA VAL A 70 -8.47 8.98 8.47
C VAL A 70 -7.63 9.65 7.38
N PHE A 71 -8.20 10.67 6.76
CA PHE A 71 -7.54 11.49 5.74
C PHE A 71 -6.68 12.57 6.38
N ASP A 72 -5.38 12.31 6.46
CA ASP A 72 -4.37 13.14 7.15
C ASP A 72 -3.07 13.31 6.34
N HIS A 73 -3.01 12.83 5.10
CA HIS A 73 -1.82 12.91 4.24
C HIS A 73 -1.50 14.35 3.80
N ARG A 74 -2.51 15.18 3.54
CA ARG A 74 -2.32 16.58 3.11
C ARG A 74 -1.99 17.48 4.30
N THR A 75 -0.97 18.32 4.15
CA THR A 75 -0.76 19.50 5.01
C THR A 75 -1.42 20.68 4.33
N HIS A 76 -2.44 21.26 4.97
CA HIS A 76 -2.99 22.55 4.56
C HIS A 76 -2.00 23.68 4.81
#